data_AF-A0A930B4T7-F1
#
_entry.id   AF-A0A930B4T7-F1
#
_cell.length_a   1.000
_cell.length_b   1.000
_cell.length_c   1.000
_cell.angle_alpha   90.00
_cell.angle_beta   90.00
_cell.angle_gamma   90.00
#
_symmetry.space_group_name_H-M   'P 1'
#
loop_
_entity.id
_entity.type
_entity.pdbx_description
1 polymer ?
#
loop_
_entity_poly.entity_id
_entity_poly.type
_entity_poly.pdbx_seq_one_letter_code
_entity_poly.pdbx_strand_id
1 'polypeptide(L)' 'LQTIIEGEDKRKPYTDDKLMELLKQEGYPIARRTIAKYREQLDIPVARLRKEL' A
#
# COMPACT_ATOMS: atom_id res chain seq x y z
N LEU A 1 3.08 7.27 1.43
CA LEU A 1 2.91 5.93 0.79
C LEU A 1 4.12 5.05 1.03
N GLN A 2 5.31 5.46 0.60
CA GLN A 2 6.53 4.68 0.81
C GLN A 2 6.77 4.34 2.29
N THR A 3 6.64 5.30 3.21
CA THR A 3 6.76 5.07 4.67
C THR A 3 5.75 4.07 5.24
N ILE A 4 4.51 4.06 4.74
CA ILE A 4 3.46 3.13 5.18
C ILE A 4 3.74 1.73 4.64
N ILE A 5 4.29 1.63 3.43
CA ILE A 5 4.66 0.36 2.78
C ILE A 5 6.03 -0.15 3.28
N GLU A 6 6.91 0.71 3.78
CA GLU A 6 8.18 0.32 4.41
C GLU A 6 7.98 -0.14 5.85
N GLY A 7 7.02 0.46 6.57
CA GLY A 7 6.59 0.01 7.90
C GLY A 7 5.58 -1.14 7.86
N GLU A 8 5.18 -1.58 6.67
CA GLU A 8 4.26 -2.70 6.47
C GLU A 8 4.93 -4.03 6.84
N ASP A 9 4.14 -4.90 7.47
CA ASP A 9 4.55 -6.26 7.75
C ASP A 9 4.61 -7.05 6.43
N LYS A 10 5.82 -7.37 5.95
CA LYS A 10 6.04 -8.09 4.68
C LYS A 10 5.31 -9.44 4.62
N ARG A 11 4.94 -10.02 5.76
CA ARG A 11 4.14 -11.26 5.84
C ARG A 11 2.65 -11.05 5.58
N LYS A 12 2.13 -9.84 5.80
CA LYS A 12 0.75 -9.44 5.52
C LYS A 12 0.74 -8.09 4.81
N PRO A 13 1.15 -8.09 3.53
CA PRO A 13 1.21 -6.87 2.76
C PRO A 13 -0.17 -6.21 2.66
N TYR A 14 -0.20 -4.88 2.76
CA TYR A 14 -1.45 -4.14 2.73
C TYR A 14 -2.01 -4.14 1.30
N THR A 15 -3.31 -4.39 1.20
CA THR A 15 -4.06 -4.17 -0.03
C THR A 15 -4.27 -2.68 -0.23
N ASP A 16 -4.55 -2.29 -1.48
CA ASP A 16 -4.72 -0.88 -1.84
C ASP A 16 -5.86 -0.23 -1.04
N ASP A 17 -6.90 -1.00 -0.70
CA ASP A 17 -8.01 -0.59 0.15
C ASP A 17 -7.57 -0.27 1.59
N LYS A 18 -6.63 -1.05 2.14
CA LYS A 18 -6.13 -0.83 3.51
C LYS A 18 -5.22 0.39 3.58
N LEU A 19 -4.39 0.60 2.54
CA LEU A 19 -3.60 1.82 2.39
C LEU A 19 -4.51 3.05 2.28
N MET A 20 -5.61 2.95 1.53
CA MET A 20 -6.61 4.02 1.41
C MET A 20 -7.21 4.36 2.78
N GLU A 21 -7.62 3.36 3.58
CA GLU A 21 -8.16 3.62 4.92
C GLU A 21 -7.12 4.27 5.84
N LEU A 22 -5.88 3.77 5.86
CA LEU A 22 -4.79 4.33 6.67
C LEU A 22 -4.51 5.80 6.33
N LEU A 23 -4.40 6.11 5.03
CA LEU A 23 -4.18 7.48 4.56
C LEU A 23 -5.36 8.38 4.88
N LYS A 24 -6.59 7.86 4.73
CA LYS A 24 -7.81 8.59 5.11
C LYS A 24 -7.86 8.89 6.60
N GLN A 25 -7.41 7.96 7.45
CA GLN A 25 -7.29 8.16 8.90
C GLN A 25 -6.24 9.20 9.27
N GLU A 26 -5.13 9.28 8.53
CA GLU A 26 -4.12 10.33 8.70
C GLU A 26 -4.56 11.71 8.17
N GLY A 27 -5.76 11.84 7.60
CA GLY A 27 -6.28 13.10 7.05
C GLY A 27 -5.88 13.35 5.60
N TYR A 28 -5.31 12.36 4.92
CA TYR A 28 -4.99 12.39 3.49
C TYR A 28 -5.99 11.52 2.71
N PRO A 29 -7.10 12.07 2.20
CA PRO A 29 -8.04 11.31 1.38
C PRO A 29 -7.43 11.02 0.01
N ILE A 30 -6.76 9.87 -0.13
CA ILE A 30 -6.15 9.42 -1.38
C ILE A 30 -7.03 8.35 -2.02
N ALA A 31 -7.33 8.47 -3.31
CA ALA A 31 -8.11 7.47 -4.03
C ALA A 31 -7.26 6.21 -4.34
N ARG A 32 -7.92 5.04 -4.41
CA ARG A 32 -7.31 3.75 -4.76
C ARG A 32 -6.49 3.81 -6.08
N ARG A 33 -6.97 4.57 -7.07
CA ARG A 33 -6.27 4.78 -8.35
C ARG A 33 -4.91 5.44 -8.17
N THR A 34 -4.81 6.42 -7.28
CA THR A 34 -3.56 7.12 -6.99
C THR A 34 -2.57 6.17 -6.30
N ILE A 35 -3.06 5.35 -5.37
CA ILE A 35 -2.25 4.31 -4.69
C ILE A 35 -1.71 3.29 -5.69
N ALA A 36 -2.54 2.80 -6.61
CA ALA A 36 -2.11 1.88 -7.67
C ALA A 36 -1.01 2.50 -8.55
N LYS A 37 -1.16 3.78 -8.92
CA LYS A 37 -0.16 4.51 -9.70
C LYS A 37 1.16 4.65 -8.95
N TYR A 38 1.12 5.03 -7.67
CA TYR A 38 2.31 5.11 -6.82
C TYR A 38 2.97 3.73 -6.63
N ARG A 39 2.17 2.67 -6.53
CA ARG A 39 2.65 1.28 -6.40
C ARG A 39 3.44 0.85 -7.63
N GLU A 40 2.93 1.12 -8.83
CA GLU A 40 3.64 0.87 -10.09
C GLU A 40 4.91 1.72 -10.19
N GLN A 41 4.86 3.00 -9.82
CA GLN A 41 6.03 3.88 -9.85
C GLN A 41 7.14 3.46 -8.89
N LEU A 42 6.79 2.82 -7.78
CA LEU A 42 7.73 2.34 -6.77
C LEU A 42 8.20 0.90 -7.05
N ASP A 43 7.77 0.28 -8.16
CA ASP A 43 8.05 -1.12 -8.52
C ASP A 43 7.67 -2.12 -7.39
N ILE A 44 6.57 -1.83 -6.70
CA ILE A 44 6.13 -2.57 -5.52
C ILE A 44 5.18 -3.69 -5.97
N PRO A 45 5.61 -4.98 -5.98
CA PRO A 45 4.75 -6.07 -6.43
C PRO A 45 3.50 -6.20 -5.58
N VAL A 46 2.43 -6.74 -6.18
CA VAL A 46 1.12 -6.91 -5.53
C VAL A 46 1.23 -7.69 -4.22
N ALA A 47 0.38 -7.34 -3.25
CA ALA A 47 0.37 -7.94 -1.91
C ALA A 47 0.32 -9.48 -1.97
N ARG A 48 -0.37 -10.01 -2.99
CA ARG A 48 -0.46 -11.44 -3.25
C ARG A 48 0.89 -12.11 -3.56
N LEU A 49 1.85 -11.38 -4.12
CA LEU A 49 3.17 -11.89 -4.52
C LEU A 49 4.23 -11.73 -3.41
N ARG A 50 3.97 -10.89 -2.40
CA ARG A 50 4.89 -10.60 -1.30
C ARG A 50 4.74 -11.53 -0.09
N LYS A 51 3.77 -12.44 -0.13
CA LYS A 51 3.55 -13.42 0.93
C LYS A 51 4.67 -14.46 0.87
N GLU A 52 5.76 -14.25 1.61
CA GLU A 52 6.70 -15.33 1.91
C GLU A 52 5.97 -16.38 2.77
N LEU A 53 6.02 -17.64 2.32
CA LEU A 53 5.45 -18.82 2.97
C LEU A 53 6.21 -19.16 4.26
#